data_AF-A0A6N7YBK8-F1
#
_entry.id   AF-A0A6N7YBK8-F1
#
_cell.length_a   1.000
_cell.length_b   1.000
_cell.length_c   1.000
_cell.angle_alpha   90.00
_cell.angle_beta   90.00
_cell.angle_gamma   90.00
#
_symmetry.space_group_name_H-M   'P 1'
#
loop_
_entity.id
_entity.type
_entity.pdbx_description
1 polymer ?
#
loop_
_entity_poly.entity_id
_entity_poly.type
_entity_poly.pdbx_seq_one_letter_code
_entity_poly.pdbx_strand_id
1 'polypeptide(L)'
;MMKAERRKIYAVLILSIVLVLSLTGCKASKKKVLSSSYYKELKKENKKLKKENKSLKSKVDAENDMTEDEQRASDYLEKISRDHLVKLEVGYADNMNGSEFVEDEAVFSLATSIALRADKTTKYTPEEVKEKYGPGYEYILYDEDNAVYEIMIFGGNYIVFTDLPNNVYYAYNASAIGDAFLHFKNGYPNSKLFHRMADTPLITNTDGKCYENEVAFSVANYIDQMNKKKSNEARAKKKWGKQAAKKMGNGKEYTFYHHGNTMKLVIYDEYFTITNMNGKTVWYHAEKEAVIKMKNIFKEANAKQKAEKIEQKKNENSTDPSTEQTTGSSETDVSSAHRDEIESEGTDQ
;
A
#
# COMPACT_ATOMS: atom_id res chain seq x y z
N MET A 1 -7.68 83.44 43.16
CA MET A 1 -8.40 83.21 41.88
C MET A 1 -7.48 82.97 40.66
N MET A 2 -6.18 82.65 40.80
CA MET A 2 -5.23 82.55 39.66
C MET A 2 -4.86 81.12 39.18
N LYS A 3 -5.42 80.05 39.77
CA LYS A 3 -5.14 78.65 39.35
C LYS A 3 -6.06 78.14 38.24
N ALA A 4 -7.23 78.72 38.06
CA ALA A 4 -8.23 78.26 37.09
C ALA A 4 -7.97 78.80 35.67
N GLU A 5 -7.50 80.05 35.54
CA GLU A 5 -7.28 80.68 34.22
C GLU A 5 -6.07 80.09 33.49
N ARG A 6 -4.96 79.82 34.19
CA ARG A 6 -3.79 79.16 33.56
C ARG A 6 -4.12 77.75 33.09
N ARG A 7 -4.94 77.00 33.83
CA ARG A 7 -5.41 75.65 33.43
C ARG A 7 -6.29 75.70 32.18
N LYS A 8 -7.13 76.73 32.02
CA LYS A 8 -7.93 76.94 30.81
C LYS A 8 -7.05 77.28 29.61
N ILE A 9 -6.03 78.11 29.79
CA ILE A 9 -5.09 78.47 28.71
C ILE A 9 -4.27 77.24 28.27
N TYR A 10 -3.71 76.47 29.21
CA TYR A 10 -2.99 75.23 28.87
C TYR A 10 -3.91 74.16 28.26
N ALA A 11 -5.16 74.05 28.74
CA ALA A 11 -6.14 73.13 28.15
C ALA A 11 -6.47 73.52 26.70
N VAL A 12 -6.64 74.81 26.40
CA VAL A 12 -6.89 75.30 25.04
C VAL A 12 -5.68 75.11 24.13
N LEU A 13 -4.46 75.30 24.65
CA LEU A 13 -3.21 75.10 23.90
C LEU A 13 -2.93 73.61 23.62
N ILE A 14 -3.24 72.72 24.57
CA ILE A 14 -3.11 71.27 24.36
C ILE A 14 -4.20 70.78 23.38
N LEU A 15 -5.43 71.29 23.50
CA LEU A 15 -6.53 70.92 22.60
C LEU A 15 -6.24 71.38 21.16
N SER A 16 -5.67 72.58 20.97
CA SER A 16 -5.31 73.09 19.65
C SER A 16 -4.14 72.33 19.02
N ILE A 17 -3.13 71.94 19.81
CA ILE A 17 -2.03 71.09 19.34
C ILE A 17 -2.53 69.68 18.96
N VAL A 18 -3.43 69.09 19.74
CA VAL A 18 -4.05 67.77 19.45
C VAL A 18 -4.97 67.83 18.22
N LEU A 19 -5.69 68.94 18.01
CA LEU A 19 -6.49 69.18 16.81
C LEU A 19 -5.62 69.34 15.55
N VAL A 20 -4.49 70.04 15.63
CA VAL A 20 -3.56 70.19 14.50
C VAL A 20 -2.82 68.87 14.19
N LEU A 21 -2.47 68.07 15.20
CA LEU A 21 -1.83 66.76 15.01
C LEU A 21 -2.81 65.69 14.49
N SER A 22 -4.10 65.77 14.84
CA SER A 22 -5.12 64.86 14.30
C SER A 22 -5.56 65.22 12.87
N LEU A 23 -5.45 66.49 12.47
CA LEU A 23 -5.69 66.96 11.09
C LEU A 23 -4.48 66.74 10.15
N THR A 24 -3.27 66.56 10.68
CA THR A 24 -2.04 66.26 9.91
C THR A 24 -1.66 64.77 9.91
N GLY A 25 -2.46 63.92 10.55
CA GLY A 25 -2.42 62.47 10.37
C GLY A 25 -2.71 62.13 8.90
N CYS A 26 -1.65 61.94 8.12
CA CYS A 26 -1.67 61.74 6.68
C CYS A 26 -2.37 60.42 6.30
N LYS A 27 -3.70 60.38 6.37
CA LYS A 27 -4.51 59.35 5.72
C LYS A 27 -4.56 59.70 4.24
N ALA A 28 -3.75 59.02 3.44
CA ALA A 28 -3.87 59.08 1.98
C ALA A 28 -5.34 58.85 1.62
N SER A 29 -6.00 59.84 1.01
CA SER A 29 -7.43 59.72 0.73
C SER A 29 -7.67 58.48 -0.14
N LYS A 30 -8.63 57.63 0.23
CA LYS A 30 -8.94 56.41 -0.53
C LYS A 30 -9.08 56.70 -2.03
N LYS A 31 -9.61 57.88 -2.41
CA LYS A 31 -9.68 58.35 -3.80
C LYS A 31 -8.31 58.51 -4.46
N LYS A 32 -7.31 59.09 -3.79
CA LYS A 32 -5.95 59.31 -4.34
C LYS A 32 -5.18 57.99 -4.49
N VAL A 33 -5.39 57.05 -3.56
CA VAL A 33 -4.83 55.68 -3.64
C VAL A 33 -5.47 54.88 -4.77
N LEU A 34 -6.79 54.94 -4.94
CA LEU A 34 -7.51 54.27 -6.03
C LEU A 34 -7.20 54.88 -7.42
N SER A 35 -6.88 56.18 -7.49
CA SER A 35 -6.51 56.86 -8.74
C SER A 35 -5.04 56.71 -9.11
N SER A 36 -4.19 56.30 -8.15
CA SER A 36 -2.75 56.06 -8.34
C SER A 36 -2.51 55.09 -9.49
N SER A 37 -1.53 55.39 -10.34
CA SER A 37 -1.10 54.50 -11.43
C SER A 37 -0.75 53.11 -10.90
N TYR A 38 -0.01 53.08 -9.79
CA TYR A 38 0.43 51.86 -9.12
C TYR A 38 -0.74 50.97 -8.67
N TYR A 39 -1.78 51.54 -8.05
CA TYR A 39 -2.94 50.75 -7.62
C TYR A 39 -3.74 50.19 -8.81
N LYS A 40 -3.85 50.96 -9.89
CA LYS A 40 -4.50 50.48 -11.13
C LYS A 40 -3.72 49.34 -11.78
N GLU A 41 -2.39 49.42 -11.75
CA GLU A 41 -1.49 48.39 -12.27
C GLU A 41 -1.57 47.11 -11.41
N LEU A 42 -1.50 47.25 -10.09
CA LEU A 42 -1.65 46.14 -9.14
C LEU A 42 -3.02 45.44 -9.25
N LYS A 43 -4.09 46.20 -9.55
CA LYS A 43 -5.43 45.66 -9.79
C LYS A 43 -5.52 44.92 -11.13
N LYS A 44 -4.84 45.41 -12.17
CA LYS A 44 -4.74 44.71 -13.47
C LYS A 44 -3.96 43.41 -13.32
N GLU A 45 -2.84 43.45 -12.61
CA GLU A 45 -1.99 42.29 -12.34
C GLU A 45 -2.73 41.23 -11.51
N ASN A 46 -3.40 41.63 -10.42
CA ASN A 46 -4.26 40.72 -9.65
C ASN A 46 -5.37 40.08 -10.51
N LYS A 47 -5.98 40.85 -11.42
CA LYS A 47 -6.99 40.31 -12.33
C LYS A 47 -6.40 39.31 -13.32
N LYS A 48 -5.15 39.52 -13.76
CA LYS A 48 -4.41 38.59 -14.62
C LYS A 48 -4.06 37.31 -13.86
N LEU A 49 -3.45 37.43 -12.69
CA LEU A 49 -3.10 36.30 -11.83
C LEU A 49 -4.32 35.47 -11.42
N LYS A 50 -5.47 36.11 -11.12
CA LYS A 50 -6.70 35.37 -10.80
C LYS A 50 -7.22 34.54 -11.98
N LYS A 51 -7.08 35.05 -13.21
CA LYS A 51 -7.44 34.29 -14.43
C LYS A 51 -6.47 33.14 -14.68
N GLU A 52 -5.17 33.41 -14.50
CA GLU A 52 -4.11 32.43 -14.67
C GLU A 52 -4.24 31.29 -13.66
N ASN A 53 -4.48 31.60 -12.37
CA ASN A 53 -4.78 30.60 -11.35
C ASN A 53 -6.06 29.80 -11.64
N LYS A 54 -7.12 30.43 -12.17
CA LYS A 54 -8.33 29.70 -12.55
C LYS A 54 -8.05 28.72 -13.71
N SER A 55 -7.23 29.14 -14.68
CA SER A 55 -6.84 28.32 -15.82
C SER A 55 -5.89 27.20 -15.43
N LEU A 56 -4.94 27.45 -14.53
CA LEU A 56 -4.05 26.42 -13.99
C LEU A 56 -4.86 25.42 -13.17
N LYS A 57 -5.78 25.89 -12.33
CA LYS A 57 -6.67 25.01 -11.57
C LYS A 57 -7.50 24.12 -12.50
N SER A 58 -8.11 24.66 -13.55
CA SER A 58 -8.84 23.83 -14.52
C SER A 58 -7.95 22.86 -15.31
N LYS A 59 -6.66 23.17 -15.52
CA LYS A 59 -5.71 22.24 -16.15
C LYS A 59 -5.30 21.13 -15.20
N VAL A 60 -5.06 21.46 -13.93
CA VAL A 60 -4.78 20.49 -12.87
C VAL A 60 -5.99 19.59 -12.64
N ASP A 61 -7.19 20.15 -12.60
CA ASP A 61 -8.44 19.38 -12.46
C ASP A 61 -8.60 18.42 -13.66
N ALA A 62 -8.30 18.86 -14.90
CA ALA A 62 -8.37 18.01 -16.10
C ALA A 62 -7.22 16.99 -16.22
N GLU A 63 -6.04 17.24 -15.63
CA GLU A 63 -4.94 16.27 -15.52
C GLU A 63 -5.18 15.26 -14.39
N ASN A 64 -6.02 15.60 -13.40
CA ASN A 64 -6.42 14.70 -12.31
C ASN A 64 -7.64 13.85 -12.66
N ASP A 65 -8.39 14.18 -13.71
CA ASP A 65 -9.41 13.30 -14.25
C ASP A 65 -8.73 12.07 -14.86
N MET A 66 -9.13 10.88 -14.40
CA MET A 66 -8.62 9.63 -14.95
C MET A 66 -8.85 9.60 -16.46
N THR A 67 -7.78 9.31 -17.20
CA THR A 67 -7.87 9.07 -18.64
C THR A 67 -8.76 7.85 -18.92
N GLU A 68 -9.32 7.75 -20.13
CA GLU A 68 -10.12 6.56 -20.53
C GLU A 68 -9.35 5.25 -20.34
N ASP A 69 -8.03 5.28 -20.55
CA ASP A 69 -7.13 4.15 -20.36
C ASP A 69 -6.94 3.81 -18.87
N GLU A 70 -6.88 4.82 -18.00
CA GLU A 70 -6.81 4.62 -16.54
C GLU A 70 -8.13 4.09 -15.99
N GLN A 71 -9.26 4.54 -16.51
CA GLN A 71 -10.57 3.98 -16.17
C GLN A 71 -10.64 2.51 -16.59
N ARG A 72 -10.25 2.18 -17.82
CA ARG A 72 -10.25 0.80 -18.31
C ARG A 72 -9.34 -0.12 -17.49
N ALA A 73 -8.16 0.36 -17.13
CA ALA A 73 -7.25 -0.40 -16.27
C ALA A 73 -7.84 -0.62 -14.87
N SER A 74 -8.45 0.42 -14.28
CA SER A 74 -9.13 0.32 -13.00
C SER A 74 -10.27 -0.70 -13.04
N ASP A 75 -11.14 -0.63 -14.06
CA ASP A 75 -12.27 -1.54 -14.24
C ASP A 75 -11.80 -3.01 -14.39
N TYR A 76 -10.68 -3.23 -15.08
CA TYR A 76 -10.10 -4.57 -15.27
C TYR A 76 -9.53 -5.13 -13.97
N LEU A 77 -8.76 -4.33 -13.22
CA LEU A 77 -8.25 -4.72 -11.90
C LEU A 77 -9.38 -4.97 -10.90
N GLU A 78 -10.42 -4.13 -10.92
CA GLU A 78 -11.60 -4.31 -10.09
C GLU A 78 -12.33 -5.61 -10.46
N LYS A 79 -12.45 -5.93 -11.75
CA LYS A 79 -13.02 -7.20 -12.21
C LYS A 79 -12.25 -8.41 -11.66
N ILE A 80 -10.91 -8.42 -11.82
CA ILE A 80 -10.04 -9.48 -11.24
C ILE A 80 -10.26 -9.61 -9.73
N SER A 81 -10.45 -8.50 -9.02
CA SER A 81 -10.61 -8.50 -7.57
C SER A 81 -11.95 -9.05 -7.08
N ARG A 82 -13.00 -8.93 -7.91
CA ARG A 82 -14.35 -9.40 -7.59
C ARG A 82 -14.54 -10.85 -7.96
N ASP A 83 -13.89 -11.31 -9.02
CA ASP A 83 -14.07 -12.64 -9.54
C ASP A 83 -13.47 -13.70 -8.61
N HIS A 84 -14.18 -14.82 -8.49
CA HIS A 84 -13.69 -15.97 -7.75
C HIS A 84 -12.79 -16.79 -8.66
N LEU A 85 -11.48 -16.56 -8.54
CA LEU A 85 -10.48 -17.32 -9.28
C LEU A 85 -10.39 -18.74 -8.73
N VAL A 86 -10.37 -19.72 -9.62
CA VAL A 86 -10.34 -21.15 -9.24
C VAL A 86 -9.06 -21.86 -9.66
N LYS A 87 -8.34 -21.28 -10.63
CA LYS A 87 -7.15 -21.91 -11.20
C LYS A 87 -6.20 -20.86 -11.73
N LEU A 88 -4.91 -21.12 -11.57
CA LEU A 88 -3.83 -20.34 -12.12
C LEU A 88 -2.96 -21.23 -13.00
N GLU A 89 -2.72 -20.81 -14.24
CA GLU A 89 -1.68 -21.39 -15.08
C GLU A 89 -0.47 -20.47 -15.12
N VAL A 90 0.70 -21.05 -14.93
CA VAL A 90 1.97 -20.33 -14.87
C VAL A 90 2.88 -20.93 -15.92
N GLY A 91 3.39 -20.11 -16.84
CA GLY A 91 4.37 -20.55 -17.83
C GLY A 91 5.45 -19.52 -18.09
N TYR A 92 6.41 -19.88 -18.92
CA TYR A 92 7.40 -18.92 -19.40
C TYR A 92 6.78 -18.12 -20.53
N ALA A 93 6.86 -16.78 -20.50
CA ALA A 93 6.17 -15.95 -21.48
C ALA A 93 6.72 -16.10 -22.92
N ASP A 94 7.88 -16.74 -23.11
CA ASP A 94 8.38 -17.11 -24.44
C ASP A 94 7.83 -18.45 -24.95
N ASN A 95 7.27 -19.28 -24.06
CA ASN A 95 6.78 -20.61 -24.35
C ASN A 95 5.94 -21.19 -23.19
N MET A 96 4.64 -21.32 -23.42
CA MET A 96 3.73 -21.99 -22.49
C MET A 96 3.83 -23.53 -22.51
N ASN A 97 4.62 -24.13 -23.42
CA ASN A 97 4.88 -25.57 -23.35
C ASN A 97 5.71 -25.89 -22.09
N GLY A 98 5.07 -26.53 -21.11
CA GLY A 98 5.63 -26.77 -19.78
C GLY A 98 5.07 -25.86 -18.71
N SER A 99 3.92 -25.22 -18.95
CA SER A 99 3.16 -24.52 -17.92
C SER A 99 2.76 -25.47 -16.78
N GLU A 100 2.58 -24.89 -15.60
CA GLU A 100 2.07 -25.57 -14.42
C GLU A 100 0.70 -25.01 -14.04
N PHE A 101 -0.26 -25.91 -13.78
CA PHE A 101 -1.57 -25.56 -13.25
C PHE A 101 -1.57 -25.66 -11.74
N VAL A 102 -2.03 -24.59 -11.10
CA VAL A 102 -2.11 -24.45 -9.64
C VAL A 102 -3.56 -24.22 -9.23
N GLU A 103 -4.06 -25.09 -8.36
CA GLU A 103 -5.43 -25.08 -7.81
C GLU A 103 -5.45 -24.72 -6.30
N ASP A 104 -4.34 -24.21 -5.77
CA ASP A 104 -4.22 -23.81 -4.35
C ASP A 104 -4.82 -22.41 -4.13
N GLU A 105 -5.86 -22.33 -3.30
CA GLU A 105 -6.58 -21.09 -2.95
C GLU A 105 -5.70 -19.98 -2.39
N ALA A 106 -4.68 -20.35 -1.64
CA ALA A 106 -3.73 -19.39 -1.11
C ALA A 106 -2.98 -18.69 -2.26
N VAL A 107 -2.65 -19.44 -3.31
CA VAL A 107 -1.82 -18.97 -4.42
C VAL A 107 -2.61 -18.05 -5.35
N PHE A 108 -3.84 -18.41 -5.72
CA PHE A 108 -4.65 -17.49 -6.54
C PHE A 108 -5.12 -16.26 -5.75
N SER A 109 -5.31 -16.37 -4.43
CA SER A 109 -5.50 -15.21 -3.55
C SER A 109 -4.29 -14.27 -3.54
N LEU A 110 -3.07 -14.83 -3.57
CA LEU A 110 -1.84 -14.06 -3.68
C LEU A 110 -1.73 -13.39 -5.06
N ALA A 111 -2.04 -14.09 -6.14
CA ALA A 111 -2.02 -13.54 -7.50
C ALA A 111 -2.98 -12.34 -7.63
N THR A 112 -4.20 -12.46 -7.09
CA THR A 112 -5.16 -11.34 -6.99
C THR A 112 -4.59 -10.17 -6.21
N SER A 113 -3.98 -10.45 -5.04
CA SER A 113 -3.36 -9.41 -4.21
C SER A 113 -2.19 -8.71 -4.90
N ILE A 114 -1.43 -9.42 -5.75
CA ILE A 114 -0.34 -8.87 -6.56
C ILE A 114 -0.90 -7.91 -7.62
N ALA A 115 -1.96 -8.29 -8.32
CA ALA A 115 -2.60 -7.44 -9.32
C ALA A 115 -3.16 -6.16 -8.69
N LEU A 116 -3.81 -6.27 -7.53
CA LEU A 116 -4.42 -5.14 -6.81
C LEU A 116 -3.42 -4.10 -6.31
N ARG A 117 -2.21 -4.53 -5.93
CA ARG A 117 -1.15 -3.63 -5.43
C ARG A 117 -0.24 -3.08 -6.54
N ALA A 118 -0.58 -3.32 -7.80
CA ALA A 118 0.27 -2.98 -8.92
C ALA A 118 0.19 -1.48 -9.21
N ASP A 119 1.33 -0.78 -9.07
CA ASP A 119 1.41 0.65 -9.30
C ASP A 119 1.89 0.93 -10.72
N LYS A 120 1.14 1.74 -11.49
CA LYS A 120 1.56 2.18 -12.82
C LYS A 120 2.88 2.94 -12.71
N THR A 121 3.84 2.60 -13.58
CA THR A 121 5.14 3.26 -13.64
C THR A 121 5.45 3.74 -15.05
N THR A 122 6.07 4.91 -15.15
CA THR A 122 6.58 5.48 -16.41
C THR A 122 8.08 5.26 -16.58
N LYS A 123 8.69 4.47 -15.68
CA LYS A 123 10.14 4.25 -15.66
C LYS A 123 10.64 3.44 -16.87
N TYR A 124 9.81 2.52 -17.36
CA TYR A 124 10.13 1.63 -18.47
C TYR A 124 8.93 1.46 -19.39
N THR A 125 9.17 1.25 -20.67
CA THR A 125 8.17 0.69 -21.60
C THR A 125 8.13 -0.85 -21.48
N PRO A 126 7.05 -1.50 -21.93
CA PRO A 126 6.97 -2.96 -21.95
C PRO A 126 8.12 -3.63 -22.72
N GLU A 127 8.56 -3.01 -23.82
CA GLU A 127 9.71 -3.48 -24.60
C GLU A 127 11.02 -3.39 -23.80
N GLU A 128 11.25 -2.28 -23.10
CA GLU A 128 12.44 -2.09 -22.25
C GLU A 128 12.47 -3.07 -21.08
N VAL A 129 11.31 -3.35 -20.46
CA VAL A 129 11.21 -4.37 -19.40
C VAL A 129 11.59 -5.74 -19.94
N LYS A 130 11.04 -6.13 -21.09
CA LYS A 130 11.33 -7.42 -21.73
C LYS A 130 12.80 -7.55 -22.14
N GLU A 131 13.41 -6.49 -22.68
CA GLU A 131 14.83 -6.47 -23.03
C GLU A 131 15.71 -6.63 -21.77
N LYS A 132 15.37 -5.93 -20.70
CA LYS A 132 16.18 -5.88 -19.48
C LYS A 132 16.08 -7.13 -18.62
N TYR A 133 14.87 -7.68 -18.47
CA TYR A 133 14.58 -8.77 -17.53
C TYR A 133 14.33 -10.11 -18.22
N GLY A 134 14.36 -10.13 -19.55
CA GLY A 134 14.07 -11.32 -20.34
C GLY A 134 12.57 -11.57 -20.50
N PRO A 135 12.16 -12.78 -20.92
CA PRO A 135 10.77 -13.07 -21.21
C PRO A 135 9.88 -13.04 -19.97
N GLY A 136 10.42 -13.31 -18.78
CA GLY A 136 9.62 -13.41 -17.55
C GLY A 136 8.68 -14.62 -17.56
N TYR A 137 7.57 -14.45 -16.87
CA TYR A 137 6.51 -15.42 -16.65
C TYR A 137 5.20 -14.91 -17.24
N GLU A 138 4.36 -15.83 -17.67
CA GLU A 138 2.99 -15.56 -18.08
C GLU A 138 2.06 -16.25 -17.11
N TYR A 139 1.17 -15.47 -16.50
CA TYR A 139 0.17 -15.94 -15.56
C TYR A 139 -1.19 -15.81 -16.24
N ILE A 140 -1.91 -16.93 -16.33
CA ILE A 140 -3.27 -16.99 -16.84
C ILE A 140 -4.17 -17.37 -15.68
N LEU A 141 -4.99 -16.42 -15.21
CA LEU A 141 -5.95 -16.64 -14.13
C LEU A 141 -7.30 -17.01 -14.72
N TYR A 142 -7.90 -18.08 -14.19
CA TYR A 142 -9.21 -18.56 -14.59
C TYR A 142 -10.22 -18.36 -13.47
N ASP A 143 -11.37 -17.76 -13.79
CA ASP A 143 -12.53 -17.73 -12.91
C ASP A 143 -13.42 -18.98 -13.07
N GLU A 144 -14.52 -19.04 -12.32
CA GLU A 144 -15.51 -20.14 -12.37
C GLU A 144 -16.16 -20.33 -13.75
N ASP A 145 -16.24 -19.26 -14.56
CA ASP A 145 -16.84 -19.24 -15.89
C ASP A 145 -15.81 -19.50 -17.02
N ASN A 146 -14.55 -19.75 -16.65
CA ASN A 146 -13.38 -19.83 -17.54
C ASN A 146 -13.06 -18.52 -18.29
N ALA A 147 -13.48 -17.36 -17.77
CA ALA A 147 -12.90 -16.11 -18.21
C ALA A 147 -11.42 -16.08 -17.80
N VAL A 148 -10.61 -15.47 -18.67
CA VAL A 148 -9.16 -15.48 -18.56
C VAL A 148 -8.65 -14.07 -18.32
N TYR A 149 -7.69 -13.96 -17.40
CA TYR A 149 -6.86 -12.78 -17.20
C TYR A 149 -5.42 -13.17 -17.50
N GLU A 150 -4.82 -12.54 -18.51
CA GLU A 150 -3.45 -12.83 -18.91
C GLU A 150 -2.52 -11.69 -18.48
N ILE A 151 -1.50 -12.07 -17.70
CA ILE A 151 -0.60 -11.15 -17.03
C ILE A 151 0.84 -11.60 -17.30
N MET A 152 1.61 -10.75 -17.95
CA MET A 152 3.06 -10.95 -18.09
C MET A 152 3.78 -10.36 -16.89
N ILE A 153 4.58 -11.17 -16.21
CA ILE A 153 5.36 -10.78 -15.04
C ILE A 153 6.84 -10.97 -15.33
N PHE A 154 7.59 -9.88 -15.27
CA PHE A 154 9.01 -9.85 -15.55
C PHE A 154 9.85 -9.85 -14.28
N GLY A 155 11.12 -10.23 -14.43
CA GLY A 155 12.12 -10.07 -13.37
C GLY A 155 12.15 -8.63 -12.83
N GLY A 156 12.51 -8.47 -11.57
CA GLY A 156 12.41 -7.17 -10.90
C GLY A 156 10.97 -6.74 -10.57
N ASN A 157 9.99 -7.65 -10.73
CA ASN A 157 8.59 -7.50 -10.31
C ASN A 157 7.75 -6.49 -11.10
N TYR A 158 8.04 -6.36 -12.40
CA TYR A 158 7.25 -5.57 -13.33
C TYR A 158 6.15 -6.41 -13.96
N ILE A 159 4.98 -5.80 -14.16
CA ILE A 159 3.77 -6.44 -14.66
C ILE A 159 3.30 -5.70 -15.90
N VAL A 160 2.87 -6.45 -16.91
CA VAL A 160 2.17 -5.94 -18.09
C VAL A 160 0.92 -6.80 -18.27
N PHE A 161 -0.24 -6.15 -18.33
CA PHE A 161 -1.52 -6.80 -18.61
C PHE A 161 -1.72 -6.83 -20.12
N THR A 162 -2.01 -8.00 -20.69
CA THR A 162 -2.09 -8.15 -22.15
C THR A 162 -3.36 -7.51 -22.74
N ASP A 163 -4.45 -7.51 -21.99
CA ASP A 163 -5.74 -6.94 -22.40
C ASP A 163 -5.87 -5.42 -22.17
N LEU A 164 -4.88 -4.81 -21.51
CA LEU A 164 -4.86 -3.38 -21.20
C LEU A 164 -3.90 -2.61 -22.12
N PRO A 165 -4.03 -1.28 -22.21
CA PRO A 165 -3.05 -0.44 -22.89
C PRO A 165 -1.63 -0.77 -22.39
N ASN A 166 -0.64 -0.71 -23.29
CA ASN A 166 0.74 -1.18 -23.11
C ASN A 166 1.50 -0.38 -22.03
N ASN A 167 1.05 -0.49 -20.78
CA ASN A 167 1.53 0.15 -19.58
C ASN A 167 2.34 -0.85 -18.75
N VAL A 168 3.34 -0.34 -18.06
CA VAL A 168 4.11 -1.12 -17.10
C VAL A 168 3.64 -0.79 -15.70
N TYR A 169 3.45 -1.82 -14.90
CA TYR A 169 3.15 -1.72 -13.48
C TYR A 169 4.29 -2.35 -12.68
N TYR A 170 4.43 -1.94 -11.42
CA TYR A 170 5.35 -2.55 -10.47
C TYR A 170 4.55 -3.09 -9.29
N ALA A 171 4.78 -4.34 -8.90
CA ALA A 171 4.11 -4.94 -7.76
C ALA A 171 5.07 -5.81 -6.95
N TYR A 172 5.31 -5.46 -5.69
CA TYR A 172 6.48 -5.90 -4.94
C TYR A 172 6.95 -7.35 -5.15
N ASN A 173 6.21 -8.41 -4.94
CA ASN A 173 6.72 -9.79 -4.99
C ASN A 173 6.11 -10.57 -6.17
N ALA A 174 5.92 -9.89 -7.31
CA ALA A 174 5.17 -10.41 -8.44
C ALA A 174 5.75 -11.72 -9.03
N SER A 175 7.07 -11.84 -9.08
CA SER A 175 7.73 -13.01 -9.67
C SER A 175 7.65 -14.28 -8.83
N ALA A 176 7.25 -14.18 -7.56
CA ALA A 176 7.36 -15.28 -6.60
C ALA A 176 6.60 -16.55 -7.02
N ILE A 177 5.45 -16.42 -7.68
CA ILE A 177 4.67 -17.57 -8.12
C ILE A 177 5.41 -18.28 -9.27
N GLY A 178 5.87 -17.55 -10.29
CA GLY A 178 6.71 -18.09 -11.35
C GLY A 178 7.99 -18.74 -10.81
N ASP A 179 8.69 -18.07 -9.89
CA ASP A 179 9.89 -18.60 -9.23
C ASP A 179 9.62 -19.87 -8.40
N ALA A 180 8.42 -20.00 -7.83
CA ALA A 180 8.01 -21.12 -6.99
C ALA A 180 7.70 -22.38 -7.80
N PHE A 181 6.89 -22.24 -8.85
CA PHE A 181 6.30 -23.36 -9.59
C PHE A 181 7.12 -23.73 -10.83
N LEU A 182 7.70 -22.79 -11.55
CA LEU A 182 8.46 -23.15 -12.75
C LEU A 182 9.87 -23.64 -12.45
N HIS A 183 10.25 -24.72 -13.13
CA HIS A 183 11.61 -25.25 -13.09
C HIS A 183 12.61 -24.32 -13.76
N PHE A 184 13.56 -23.82 -12.99
CA PHE A 184 14.62 -22.94 -13.49
C PHE A 184 15.37 -23.55 -14.69
N LYS A 185 15.27 -22.92 -15.87
CA LYS A 185 15.83 -23.43 -17.16
C LYS A 185 17.33 -23.80 -17.08
N ASN A 186 18.12 -23.10 -16.25
CA ASN A 186 19.57 -23.31 -16.13
C ASN A 186 19.99 -24.21 -14.97
N GLY A 187 19.04 -24.90 -14.33
CA GLY A 187 19.29 -25.78 -13.18
C GLY A 187 19.61 -25.01 -11.90
N TYR A 188 19.24 -25.59 -10.76
CA TYR A 188 19.49 -24.99 -9.46
C TYR A 188 20.76 -25.57 -8.84
N PRO A 189 21.68 -24.76 -8.27
CA PRO A 189 22.89 -25.28 -7.64
C PRO A 189 22.54 -26.26 -6.52
N ASN A 190 23.33 -27.34 -6.39
CA ASN A 190 23.23 -28.30 -5.30
C ASN A 190 23.61 -27.66 -3.94
N SER A 191 22.76 -26.79 -3.41
CA SER A 191 22.96 -26.13 -2.12
C SER A 191 22.56 -27.06 -0.96
N LYS A 192 22.77 -26.64 0.29
CA LYS A 192 22.30 -27.41 1.46
C LYS A 192 20.80 -27.21 1.66
N LEU A 193 20.16 -28.15 2.35
CA LEU A 193 18.72 -28.12 2.64
C LEU A 193 18.23 -26.77 3.18
N PHE A 194 18.89 -26.24 4.21
CA PHE A 194 18.48 -24.97 4.82
C PHE A 194 18.73 -23.76 3.93
N HIS A 195 19.72 -23.80 3.02
CA HIS A 195 19.89 -22.74 2.01
C HIS A 195 18.71 -22.74 1.04
N ARG A 196 18.30 -23.90 0.51
CA ARG A 196 17.10 -23.98 -0.33
C ARG A 196 15.83 -23.53 0.38
N MET A 197 15.66 -23.92 1.64
CA MET A 197 14.52 -23.47 2.43
C MET A 197 14.54 -21.96 2.64
N ALA A 198 15.72 -21.36 2.86
CA ALA A 198 15.87 -19.91 3.02
C ALA A 198 15.61 -19.15 1.70
N ASP A 199 16.03 -19.72 0.57
CA ASP A 199 15.89 -19.14 -0.77
C ASP A 199 14.54 -19.51 -1.42
N THR A 200 13.61 -20.07 -0.66
CA THR A 200 12.28 -20.44 -1.15
C THR A 200 11.45 -19.16 -1.41
N PRO A 201 10.92 -18.95 -2.62
CA PRO A 201 10.09 -17.78 -2.93
C PRO A 201 8.74 -17.80 -2.21
N LEU A 202 8.15 -18.98 -2.03
CA LEU A 202 6.78 -19.11 -1.52
C LEU A 202 6.63 -20.32 -0.58
N ILE A 203 5.90 -20.12 0.51
CA ILE A 203 5.44 -21.18 1.40
C ILE A 203 3.91 -21.19 1.44
N THR A 204 3.28 -22.35 1.35
CA THR A 204 1.85 -22.51 1.72
C THR A 204 1.68 -23.40 2.95
N ASN A 205 0.52 -23.32 3.59
CA ASN A 205 0.17 -24.23 4.68
C ASN A 205 -1.24 -24.81 4.48
N THR A 206 -1.58 -25.81 5.30
CA THR A 206 -2.89 -26.49 5.26
C THR A 206 -4.08 -25.59 5.61
N ASP A 207 -3.83 -24.38 6.12
CA ASP A 207 -4.87 -23.40 6.45
C ASP A 207 -5.14 -22.44 5.27
N GLY A 208 -4.58 -22.70 4.07
CA GLY A 208 -4.73 -21.85 2.89
C GLY A 208 -3.97 -20.53 2.94
N LYS A 209 -2.82 -20.48 3.64
CA LYS A 209 -2.03 -19.24 3.79
C LYS A 209 -0.72 -19.29 3.04
N CYS A 210 -0.37 -18.17 2.41
CA CYS A 210 0.93 -17.94 1.78
C CYS A 210 1.89 -17.15 2.66
N TYR A 211 3.17 -17.50 2.62
CA TYR A 211 4.26 -16.76 3.25
C TYR A 211 5.37 -16.51 2.23
N GLU A 212 5.94 -15.31 2.29
CA GLU A 212 6.97 -14.85 1.37
C GLU A 212 8.37 -15.30 1.81
N ASN A 213 9.37 -15.04 0.95
CA ASN A 213 10.76 -15.43 1.15
C ASN A 213 11.35 -14.98 2.50
N GLU A 214 10.99 -13.81 3.02
CA GLU A 214 11.47 -13.32 4.34
C GLU A 214 11.15 -14.32 5.47
N VAL A 215 9.97 -14.93 5.43
CA VAL A 215 9.53 -15.94 6.40
C VAL A 215 10.31 -17.23 6.20
N ALA A 216 10.54 -17.62 4.95
CA ALA A 216 11.33 -18.79 4.60
C ALA A 216 12.76 -18.69 5.13
N PHE A 217 13.41 -17.54 4.91
CA PHE A 217 14.72 -17.20 5.45
C PHE A 217 14.73 -17.26 6.98
N SER A 218 13.77 -16.60 7.63
CA SER A 218 13.69 -16.54 9.09
C SER A 218 13.54 -17.92 9.73
N VAL A 219 12.67 -18.77 9.18
CA VAL A 219 12.45 -20.13 9.67
C VAL A 219 13.67 -21.01 9.42
N ALA A 220 14.24 -20.98 8.21
CA ALA A 220 15.40 -21.79 7.87
C ALA A 220 16.62 -21.44 8.73
N ASN A 221 16.89 -20.14 8.89
CA ASN A 221 17.98 -19.65 9.74
C ASN A 221 17.77 -20.00 11.21
N TYR A 222 16.54 -19.85 11.71
CA TYR A 222 16.19 -20.24 13.08
C TYR A 222 16.41 -21.74 13.31
N ILE A 223 15.93 -22.58 12.39
CA ILE A 223 16.13 -24.03 12.46
C ILE A 223 17.61 -24.38 12.40
N ASP A 224 18.42 -23.71 11.58
CA ASP A 224 19.84 -24.02 11.47
C ASP A 224 20.58 -23.74 12.79
N GLN A 225 20.25 -22.63 13.45
CA GLN A 225 20.88 -22.18 14.70
C GLN A 225 20.34 -22.88 15.96
N MET A 226 19.10 -23.38 15.95
CA MET A 226 18.52 -23.98 17.16
C MET A 226 19.25 -25.27 17.58
N ASN A 227 19.34 -25.49 18.90
CA ASN A 227 19.79 -26.76 19.45
C ASN A 227 18.76 -27.85 19.15
N LYS A 228 19.16 -28.86 18.36
CA LYS A 228 18.30 -29.93 17.87
C LYS A 228 19.07 -31.23 17.76
N LYS A 229 18.39 -32.35 18.01
CA LYS A 229 18.93 -33.70 17.82
C LYS A 229 18.27 -34.34 16.62
N LYS A 230 19.09 -34.71 15.63
CA LYS A 230 18.65 -35.53 14.50
C LYS A 230 18.28 -36.92 15.03
N SER A 231 17.06 -37.36 14.78
CA SER A 231 16.58 -38.69 15.11
C SER A 231 16.36 -39.50 13.83
N ASN A 232 16.57 -40.81 13.90
CA ASN A 232 16.09 -41.68 12.84
C ASN A 232 14.58 -41.91 13.02
N GLU A 233 13.88 -42.09 11.90
CA GLU A 233 12.42 -42.23 11.87
C GLU A 233 11.92 -43.40 12.73
N ALA A 234 12.62 -44.53 12.74
CA ALA A 234 12.25 -45.71 13.54
C ALA A 234 12.33 -45.44 15.06
N ARG A 235 13.35 -44.73 15.53
CA ARG A 235 13.55 -44.35 16.94
C ARG A 235 12.62 -43.22 17.34
N ALA A 236 12.35 -42.28 16.43
CA ALA A 236 11.34 -41.25 16.61
C ALA A 236 9.94 -41.86 16.72
N LYS A 237 9.55 -42.74 15.81
CA LYS A 237 8.28 -43.49 15.87
C LYS A 237 8.20 -44.40 17.10
N LYS A 238 9.29 -45.04 17.52
CA LYS A 238 9.30 -45.89 18.73
C LYS A 238 9.20 -45.09 20.04
N LYS A 239 9.86 -43.93 20.13
CA LYS A 239 9.93 -43.10 21.35
C LYS A 239 8.79 -42.08 21.43
N TRP A 240 8.46 -41.42 20.31
CA TRP A 240 7.46 -40.36 20.20
C TRP A 240 6.23 -40.77 19.38
N GLY A 241 6.29 -41.82 18.55
CA GLY A 241 5.12 -42.29 17.80
C GLY A 241 4.01 -42.86 18.68
N LYS A 242 4.31 -43.38 19.88
CA LYS A 242 3.29 -43.73 20.89
C LYS A 242 2.62 -42.51 21.53
N GLN A 243 3.30 -41.37 21.63
CA GLN A 243 2.72 -40.08 22.06
C GLN A 243 1.96 -39.41 20.91
N ALA A 244 2.46 -39.51 19.68
CA ALA A 244 1.80 -39.03 18.47
C ALA A 244 0.45 -39.74 18.24
N ALA A 245 0.43 -41.07 18.34
CA ALA A 245 -0.79 -41.87 18.18
C ALA A 245 -1.82 -41.72 19.32
N LYS A 246 -1.42 -41.24 20.51
CA LYS A 246 -2.33 -41.04 21.65
C LYS A 246 -2.81 -39.59 21.84
N LYS A 247 -2.11 -38.58 21.29
CA LYS A 247 -2.44 -37.15 21.49
C LYS A 247 -2.09 -36.17 20.36
N MET A 248 -1.55 -36.57 19.21
CA MET A 248 -1.27 -35.62 18.12
C MET A 248 -1.95 -36.00 16.80
N GLY A 249 -3.20 -35.60 16.67
CA GLY A 249 -3.72 -35.18 15.37
C GLY A 249 -3.27 -33.75 15.11
N ASN A 250 -2.78 -33.46 13.91
CA ASN A 250 -2.54 -32.13 13.34
C ASN A 250 -1.21 -31.44 13.72
N GLY A 251 -0.08 -32.07 13.40
CA GLY A 251 1.14 -31.28 13.14
C GLY A 251 0.84 -30.25 12.05
N LYS A 252 1.35 -29.02 12.19
CA LYS A 252 1.14 -27.98 11.17
C LYS A 252 2.14 -28.17 10.04
N GLU A 253 1.62 -28.41 8.84
CA GLU A 253 2.41 -28.60 7.62
C GLU A 253 2.58 -27.28 6.87
N TYR A 254 3.81 -27.04 6.42
CA TYR A 254 4.21 -25.92 5.59
C TYR A 254 4.96 -26.48 4.38
N THR A 255 4.47 -26.18 3.19
CA THR A 255 5.07 -26.57 1.91
C THR A 255 5.88 -25.41 1.36
N PHE A 256 7.17 -25.63 1.18
CA PHE A 256 8.12 -24.68 0.60
C PHE A 256 8.23 -24.99 -0.89
N TYR A 257 7.82 -24.06 -1.75
CA TYR A 257 7.89 -24.19 -3.22
C TYR A 257 9.13 -23.51 -3.75
N HIS A 258 9.98 -24.27 -4.42
CA HIS A 258 11.30 -23.82 -4.82
C HIS A 258 11.62 -24.34 -6.22
N HIS A 259 11.41 -23.49 -7.23
CA HIS A 259 11.72 -23.75 -8.64
C HIS A 259 11.16 -25.09 -9.14
N GLY A 260 9.85 -25.28 -8.98
CA GLY A 260 9.12 -26.50 -9.37
C GLY A 260 9.37 -27.72 -8.49
N ASN A 261 10.06 -27.53 -7.37
CA ASN A 261 10.26 -28.58 -6.37
C ASN A 261 9.63 -28.19 -5.05
N THR A 262 9.34 -29.17 -4.20
CA THR A 262 8.78 -28.93 -2.88
C THR A 262 9.67 -29.47 -1.76
N MET A 263 9.70 -28.75 -0.65
CA MET A 263 10.16 -29.26 0.64
C MET A 263 9.01 -29.10 1.64
N LYS A 264 8.93 -29.97 2.64
CA LYS A 264 7.86 -29.91 3.64
C LYS A 264 8.41 -29.82 5.04
N LEU A 265 7.95 -28.83 5.81
CA LEU A 265 8.18 -28.71 7.24
C LEU A 265 6.89 -29.06 7.98
N VAL A 266 6.92 -30.06 8.86
CA VAL A 266 5.79 -30.38 9.74
C VAL A 266 6.20 -30.15 11.17
N ILE A 267 5.49 -29.26 11.85
CA ILE A 267 5.82 -28.82 13.21
C ILE A 267 4.82 -29.41 14.20
N TYR A 268 5.33 -30.12 15.21
CA TYR A 268 4.57 -30.70 16.32
C TYR A 268 4.91 -29.96 17.62
N ASP A 269 4.71 -30.55 18.80
CA ASP A 269 4.95 -29.87 20.07
C ASP A 269 6.43 -29.81 20.48
N GLU A 270 7.15 -30.95 20.42
CA GLU A 270 8.55 -31.06 20.84
C GLU A 270 9.46 -31.63 19.73
N TYR A 271 8.91 -31.82 18.54
CA TYR A 271 9.65 -32.29 17.38
C TYR A 271 9.08 -31.71 16.09
N PHE A 272 9.87 -31.81 15.03
CA PHE A 272 9.47 -31.41 13.69
C PHE A 272 10.15 -32.31 12.67
N THR A 273 9.58 -32.36 11.46
CA THR A 273 10.13 -33.12 10.35
C THR A 273 10.38 -32.21 9.17
N ILE A 274 11.46 -32.48 8.44
CA ILE A 274 11.73 -31.84 7.16
C ILE A 274 11.86 -32.90 6.07
N THR A 275 10.98 -32.83 5.08
CA THR A 275 11.06 -33.62 3.86
C THR A 275 11.74 -32.79 2.79
N ASN A 276 12.85 -33.30 2.25
CA ASN A 276 13.61 -32.66 1.18
C ASN A 276 12.96 -32.95 -0.19
N MET A 277 13.41 -32.25 -1.24
CA MET A 277 12.92 -32.37 -2.63
C MET A 277 13.01 -33.80 -3.20
N ASN A 278 13.91 -34.63 -2.67
CA ASN A 278 14.03 -36.04 -3.04
C ASN A 278 13.11 -36.98 -2.23
N GLY A 279 12.14 -36.44 -1.49
CA GLY A 279 11.21 -37.19 -0.66
C GLY A 279 11.78 -37.72 0.66
N LYS A 280 13.08 -37.54 0.93
CA LYS A 280 13.67 -38.02 2.20
C LYS A 280 13.27 -37.12 3.36
N THR A 281 12.64 -37.72 4.37
CA THR A 281 12.24 -37.05 5.61
C THR A 281 13.26 -37.25 6.72
N VAL A 282 13.61 -36.16 7.42
CA VAL A 282 14.45 -36.17 8.61
C VAL A 282 13.66 -35.69 9.82
N TRP A 283 13.83 -36.39 10.94
CA TRP A 283 13.17 -36.06 12.21
C TRP A 283 14.14 -35.30 13.11
N TYR A 284 13.64 -34.22 13.72
CA TYR A 284 14.39 -33.41 14.67
C TYR A 284 13.61 -33.28 15.97
N HIS A 285 14.31 -33.45 17.07
CA HIS A 285 13.81 -33.12 18.39
C HIS A 285 14.53 -31.89 18.92
N ALA A 286 13.77 -30.97 19.49
CA ALA A 286 14.28 -29.76 20.11
C ALA A 286 13.53 -29.50 21.42
N GLU A 287 14.01 -28.55 22.21
CA GLU A 287 13.28 -28.10 23.38
C GLU A 287 11.94 -27.48 22.97
N LYS A 288 10.91 -27.72 23.78
CA LYS A 288 9.55 -27.23 23.52
C LYS A 288 9.51 -25.72 23.23
N GLU A 289 10.26 -24.94 24.00
CA GLU A 289 10.36 -23.49 23.81
C GLU A 289 10.97 -23.10 22.46
N ALA A 290 11.93 -23.88 21.96
CA ALA A 290 12.52 -23.64 20.65
C ALA A 290 11.51 -23.95 19.53
N VAL A 291 10.72 -25.01 19.68
CA VAL A 291 9.64 -25.33 18.74
C VAL A 291 8.52 -24.26 18.78
N ILE A 292 8.20 -23.73 19.96
CA ILE A 292 7.23 -22.62 20.12
C ILE A 292 7.73 -21.37 19.39
N LYS A 293 9.00 -20.99 19.56
CA LYS A 293 9.60 -19.86 18.84
C LYS A 293 9.52 -20.05 17.32
N MET A 294 9.82 -21.24 16.82
CA MET A 294 9.66 -21.55 15.39
C MET A 294 8.21 -21.37 14.92
N LYS A 295 7.21 -21.85 15.70
CA LYS A 295 5.79 -21.63 15.39
C LYS A 295 5.42 -20.14 15.39
N ASN A 296 6.04 -19.34 16.26
CA ASN A 296 5.75 -17.92 16.39
C ASN A 296 6.19 -17.11 15.16
N ILE A 297 7.27 -17.51 14.47
CA ILE A 297 7.69 -16.86 13.21
C ILE A 297 6.52 -16.81 12.20
N PHE A 298 5.83 -17.94 11.99
CA PHE A 298 4.67 -17.99 11.11
C PHE A 298 3.45 -17.22 11.65
N LYS A 299 3.27 -17.17 12.98
CA LYS A 299 2.17 -16.40 13.59
C LYS A 299 2.38 -14.89 13.44
N GLU A 300 3.61 -14.42 13.65
CA GLU A 300 3.99 -13.02 13.51
C GLU A 300 3.87 -12.58 12.06
N ALA A 301 4.36 -13.39 11.11
CA ALA A 301 4.18 -13.13 9.68
C ALA A 301 2.69 -12.98 9.29
N ASN A 302 1.84 -13.88 9.78
CA ASN A 302 0.39 -13.78 9.56
C ASN A 302 -0.23 -12.51 10.15
N ALA A 303 0.24 -12.08 11.33
CA ALA A 303 -0.26 -10.86 11.96
C ALA A 303 0.17 -9.62 11.16
N LYS A 304 1.42 -9.59 10.69
CA LYS A 304 1.97 -8.52 9.83
C LYS A 304 1.18 -8.37 8.53
N GLN A 305 0.99 -9.48 7.79
CA GLN A 305 0.20 -9.47 6.54
C GLN A 305 -1.24 -9.00 6.75
N LYS A 306 -1.88 -9.38 7.87
CA LYS A 306 -3.22 -8.90 8.20
C LYS A 306 -3.25 -7.40 8.50
N ALA A 307 -2.25 -6.88 9.22
CA ALA A 307 -2.15 -5.46 9.51
C ALA A 307 -1.94 -4.63 8.24
N GLU A 308 -1.05 -5.07 7.35
CA GLU A 308 -0.79 -4.44 6.05
C GLU A 308 -2.06 -4.37 5.19
N LYS A 309 -2.83 -5.47 5.10
CA LYS A 309 -4.11 -5.48 4.39
C LYS A 309 -5.15 -4.52 4.99
N ILE A 310 -5.17 -4.35 6.32
CA ILE A 310 -6.09 -3.41 6.98
C ILE A 310 -5.67 -1.96 6.70
N GLU A 311 -4.36 -1.68 6.70
CA GLU A 311 -3.81 -0.35 6.42
C GLU A 311 -4.06 0.07 4.97
N GLN A 312 -3.85 -0.83 4.01
CA GLN A 312 -4.19 -0.60 2.59
C GLN A 312 -5.66 -0.20 2.41
N LYS A 313 -6.58 -0.98 2.99
CA LYS A 313 -8.03 -0.68 2.95
C LYS A 313 -8.40 0.66 3.59
N LYS A 314 -7.69 1.08 4.65
CA LYS A 314 -7.92 2.39 5.28
C LYS A 314 -7.45 3.54 4.38
N ASN A 315 -6.31 3.36 3.70
CA ASN A 315 -5.78 4.38 2.81
C ASN A 315 -6.66 4.53 1.56
N GLU A 316 -7.17 3.43 1.01
CA GLU A 316 -8.18 3.42 -0.07
C GLU A 316 -9.46 4.15 0.36
N ASN A 317 -10.02 3.83 1.54
CA ASN A 317 -11.23 4.51 2.06
C ASN A 317 -11.01 5.96 2.51
N SER A 318 -9.76 6.40 2.68
CA SER A 318 -9.44 7.80 3.01
C SER A 318 -9.26 8.68 1.78
N THR A 319 -9.28 8.10 0.59
CA THR A 319 -9.17 8.80 -0.70
C THR A 319 -10.57 9.07 -1.28
N ASP A 320 -11.45 9.66 -0.46
CA ASP A 320 -12.77 10.14 -0.88
C ASP A 320 -12.75 11.68 -0.77
N PRO A 321 -12.67 12.44 -1.89
CA PRO A 321 -12.56 13.89 -1.82
C PRO A 321 -13.95 14.53 -1.81
N SER A 322 -14.60 14.52 -0.65
CA SER A 322 -15.74 15.39 -0.34
C SER A 322 -15.95 15.42 1.18
N THR A 323 -16.17 16.51 1.91
CA THR A 323 -16.14 17.97 1.74
C THR A 323 -16.08 18.52 3.18
N GLU A 324 -15.27 19.56 3.46
CA GLU A 324 -15.60 20.71 4.35
C GLU A 324 -14.32 21.41 4.85
N GLN A 325 -13.82 22.36 4.04
CA GLN A 325 -13.14 23.52 4.63
C GLN A 325 -14.21 24.43 5.22
N THR A 326 -14.55 24.21 6.49
CA THR A 326 -15.12 25.26 7.31
C THR A 326 -14.04 26.33 7.47
N THR A 327 -14.28 27.50 6.90
CA THR A 327 -13.50 28.71 7.16
C THR A 327 -13.55 29.01 8.66
N GLY A 328 -12.44 28.79 9.36
CA GLY A 328 -12.22 29.24 10.71
C GLY A 328 -10.85 29.90 10.81
N SER A 329 -10.81 31.22 10.63
CA SER A 329 -9.71 32.04 11.16
C SER A 329 -10.28 32.93 12.25
N SER A 330 -9.62 32.83 13.38
CA SER A 330 -9.97 33.24 14.74
C SER A 330 -9.93 34.75 15.01
N GLU A 331 -10.84 35.15 15.90
CA GLU A 331 -10.73 36.16 16.99
C GLU A 331 -10.47 37.64 16.59
N THR A 332 -11.29 38.60 17.03
CA THR A 332 -11.37 39.09 18.42
C THR A 332 -12.54 40.07 18.62
N ASP A 333 -13.09 40.06 19.84
CA ASP A 333 -14.08 40.98 20.42
C ASP A 333 -13.78 42.48 20.25
N VAL A 334 -14.82 43.33 20.19
CA VAL A 334 -15.13 44.38 21.21
C VAL A 334 -16.59 44.85 21.04
N SER A 335 -17.24 44.98 22.19
CA SER A 335 -18.59 45.47 22.49
C SER A 335 -18.96 46.87 21.96
N SER A 336 -20.26 47.10 21.73
CA SER A 336 -21.10 48.02 22.53
C SER A 336 -22.43 48.41 21.85
N ALA A 337 -23.50 48.22 22.63
CA ALA A 337 -24.66 49.09 22.83
C ALA A 337 -25.43 49.71 21.65
N HIS A 338 -26.72 49.35 21.64
CA HIS A 338 -27.91 50.21 21.56
C HIS A 338 -28.39 50.80 20.22
N ARG A 339 -29.73 50.70 20.09
CA ARG A 339 -30.69 51.54 19.34
C ARG A 339 -30.74 51.36 17.83
N ASP A 340 -31.88 51.32 17.15
CA ASP A 340 -33.29 51.55 17.51
C ASP A 340 -34.17 50.66 16.61
N GLU A 341 -35.35 50.34 17.13
CA GLU A 341 -36.51 49.85 16.40
C GLU A 341 -36.85 50.76 15.22
N ILE A 342 -37.12 50.20 14.03
CA ILE A 342 -38.03 50.79 13.07
C ILE A 342 -38.94 49.70 12.53
N GLU A 343 -40.22 49.94 12.78
CA GLU A 343 -41.42 49.25 12.32
C GLU A 343 -41.47 49.09 10.79
N SER A 344 -42.08 48.01 10.33
CA SER A 344 -43.23 48.15 9.43
C SER A 344 -44.10 46.90 9.51
N GLU A 345 -45.14 46.99 10.35
CA GLU A 345 -46.36 46.23 10.14
C GLU A 345 -46.98 46.68 8.82
N GLY A 346 -47.28 45.72 7.95
CA GLY A 346 -48.20 45.91 6.84
C GLY A 346 -49.50 45.20 7.18
N THR A 347 -50.54 45.97 7.48
CA THR A 347 -51.93 45.51 7.46
C THR A 347 -52.79 46.55 6.73
N ASP A 348 -53.56 46.03 5.77
CA ASP A 348 -54.79 46.53 5.18
C ASP A 348 -54.83 47.80 4.31
N GLN A 349 -55.42 47.55 3.11
CA GLN A 349 -56.07 48.42 2.12
C GLN A 349 -55.23 49.24 1.14
#